data_AF-A0A1I4RJV9-F1
#
_entry.id   AF-A0A1I4RJV9-F1
#
_cell.length_a   1.000
_cell.length_b   1.000
_cell.length_c   1.000
_cell.angle_alpha   90.00
_cell.angle_beta   90.00
_cell.angle_gamma   90.00
#
_symmetry.space_group_name_H-M   'P 1'
#
loop_
_entity.id
_entity.type
_entity.pdbx_description
1 polymer ?
#
loop_
_entity_poly.entity_id
_entity_poly.type
_entity_poly.pdbx_seq_one_letter_code
_entity_poly.pdbx_strand_id
1 'polypeptide(L)'
;MISLNATIFVQVGLFLILMFLLNKKMFQPIHQLMMEREEFIRQKEAELERLDEELRRLEKEYEERLQKAAREAVALRERYKQEGREILRDTMTSVQEEVAAIRQRVQAEVNQELARAREELRTLAETLSYDLTEKILGRRV
;
A
#
# COMPACT_ATOMS: atom_id res chain seq x y z
N MET A 1 -83.90 12.21 -55.94
CA MET A 1 -83.53 13.56 -55.44
C MET A 1 -83.16 13.39 -53.98
N ILE A 2 -81.95 13.81 -53.58
CA ILE A 2 -81.57 13.83 -52.16
C ILE A 2 -82.45 14.89 -51.51
N SER A 3 -83.56 14.48 -50.92
CA SER A 3 -84.35 15.34 -50.07
C SER A 3 -83.54 15.57 -48.81
N LEU A 4 -83.10 16.82 -48.62
CA LEU A 4 -82.44 17.28 -47.41
C LEU A 4 -83.48 17.26 -46.28
N ASN A 5 -83.67 16.08 -45.68
CA ASN A 5 -84.61 15.85 -44.60
C ASN A 5 -83.91 16.05 -43.25
N ALA A 6 -84.69 16.39 -42.22
CA ALA A 6 -84.23 16.54 -40.83
C ALA A 6 -83.37 15.34 -40.33
N THR A 7 -83.56 14.16 -40.92
CA THR A 7 -82.78 12.94 -40.67
C THR A 7 -81.28 13.11 -40.89
N ILE A 8 -80.84 13.93 -41.85
CA ILE A 8 -79.40 14.18 -42.09
C ILE A 8 -78.79 14.93 -40.89
N PHE A 9 -79.50 15.93 -40.36
CA PHE A 9 -79.06 16.66 -39.17
C PHE A 9 -79.01 15.76 -37.93
N VAL A 10 -79.99 14.87 -37.77
CA VAL A 10 -79.99 13.86 -36.71
C VAL A 10 -78.82 12.88 -36.87
N GLN A 11 -78.52 12.42 -38.09
CA GLN A 11 -77.40 11.52 -38.38
C GLN A 11 -76.04 12.17 -38.11
N VAL A 12 -75.86 13.44 -38.49
CA VAL A 12 -74.65 14.21 -38.18
C VAL A 12 -74.49 14.38 -36.66
N GLY A 13 -75.57 14.69 -35.94
CA GLY A 13 -75.54 14.77 -34.48
C GLY A 13 -75.13 13.45 -33.83
N LEU A 14 -75.67 12.33 -34.29
CA LEU A 14 -75.32 11.00 -33.81
C LEU A 14 -73.86 10.64 -34.10
N PHE A 15 -73.36 10.99 -35.29
CA PHE A 15 -71.97 10.80 -35.69
C PHE A 15 -71.01 11.62 -34.81
N LEU A 16 -71.34 12.89 -34.52
CA LEU A 16 -70.52 13.73 -33.64
C LEU A 16 -70.49 13.20 -32.20
N ILE A 17 -71.64 12.73 -31.68
CA ILE A 17 -71.70 12.11 -30.35
C ILE A 17 -70.86 10.83 -30.32
N LEU A 18 -70.96 9.98 -31.33
CA LEU A 18 -70.17 8.76 -31.45
C LEU A 18 -68.67 9.08 -31.54
N MET A 19 -68.29 10.06 -32.36
CA MET A 19 -66.91 10.53 -32.50
C MET A 19 -66.36 11.05 -31.17
N PHE A 20 -67.13 11.85 -30.43
CA PHE A 20 -66.74 12.33 -29.12
C PHE A 20 -66.54 11.19 -28.12
N LEU A 21 -67.45 10.21 -28.13
CA LEU A 21 -67.38 9.05 -27.25
C LEU A 21 -66.15 8.17 -27.57
N LEU A 22 -65.89 7.88 -28.85
CA LEU A 22 -64.71 7.15 -29.30
C LEU A 22 -63.41 7.90 -29.00
N ASN A 23 -63.36 9.21 -29.23
CA ASN A 23 -62.17 10.00 -28.94
C ASN A 23 -61.81 9.92 -27.45
N LYS A 24 -62.80 10.16 -26.57
CA LYS A 24 -62.60 10.14 -25.12
C LYS A 24 -62.34 8.74 -24.56
N LYS A 25 -63.00 7.70 -25.09
CA LYS A 25 -62.91 6.34 -24.54
C LYS A 25 -61.85 5.45 -25.18
N MET A 26 -61.44 5.72 -26.42
CA MET A 26 -60.56 4.83 -27.18
C MET A 26 -59.26 5.53 -27.60
N PHE A 27 -59.34 6.66 -28.30
CA PHE A 27 -58.14 7.30 -28.84
C PHE A 27 -57.26 7.93 -27.76
N GLN A 28 -57.85 8.61 -26.78
CA GLN A 28 -57.10 9.21 -25.67
C GLN A 28 -56.31 8.17 -24.85
N PRO A 29 -56.90 7.06 -24.33
CA PRO A 29 -56.14 6.09 -23.54
C PRO A 29 -55.09 5.33 -24.37
N ILE A 30 -55.34 5.07 -25.66
CA ILE A 30 -54.34 4.44 -26.54
C ILE A 30 -53.12 5.36 -26.72
N HIS A 31 -53.34 6.65 -26.97
CA HIS A 31 -52.25 7.62 -27.11
C HIS A 31 -51.46 7.77 -25.81
N GLN A 32 -52.14 7.82 -24.66
CA GLN A 32 -51.48 7.87 -23.35
C GLN A 32 -50.61 6.64 -23.10
N LEU A 33 -51.10 5.44 -23.42
CA LEU A 33 -50.33 4.21 -23.27
C LEU A 33 -49.09 4.18 -24.18
N MET A 34 -49.19 4.71 -25.39
CA MET A 34 -48.03 4.81 -26.29
C MET A 34 -46.99 5.78 -25.74
N MET A 35 -47.41 6.95 -25.26
CA MET A 35 -46.52 7.93 -24.64
C MET A 35 -45.83 7.36 -23.40
N GLU A 36 -46.56 6.67 -22.53
CA GLU A 36 -46.02 6.04 -21.32
C GLU A 36 -45.00 4.95 -21.67
N ARG A 37 -45.26 4.13 -22.71
CA ARG A 37 -44.31 3.13 -23.18
C ARG A 37 -43.04 3.75 -23.74
N GLU A 38 -43.18 4.79 -24.56
CA GLU A 38 -42.02 5.49 -25.09
C GLU A 38 -41.19 6.14 -23.99
N GLU A 39 -41.85 6.76 -23.00
CA GLU A 39 -41.16 7.39 -21.88
C GLU A 39 -40.47 6.35 -21.00
N PHE A 40 -41.12 5.22 -20.72
CA PHE A 40 -40.51 4.11 -19.99
C PHE A 40 -39.26 3.57 -20.71
N ILE A 41 -39.34 3.37 -22.03
CA ILE A 41 -38.18 2.90 -22.81
C ILE A 41 -37.05 3.93 -22.77
N ARG A 42 -37.35 5.21 -23.02
CA ARG A 42 -36.34 6.28 -22.94
C ARG A 42 -35.69 6.38 -21.56
N GLN A 43 -36.47 6.25 -20.49
CA GLN A 43 -35.95 6.25 -19.13
C GLN A 43 -35.02 5.05 -18.88
N LYS A 44 -35.37 3.86 -19.39
CA LYS A 44 -34.54 2.67 -19.26
C LYS A 44 -33.25 2.75 -20.07
N GLU A 45 -33.31 3.30 -21.28
CA GLU A 45 -32.11 3.56 -22.08
C GLU A 45 -31.17 4.56 -21.37
N ALA A 46 -31.72 5.67 -20.84
CA ALA A 46 -30.92 6.64 -20.08
C ALA A 46 -30.36 6.06 -18.77
N GLU A 47 -31.08 5.17 -18.10
CA GLU A 47 -30.60 4.45 -16.92
C GLU A 47 -29.45 3.51 -17.28
N LEU A 48 -29.56 2.77 -18.40
CA LEU A 48 -28.49 1.90 -18.90
C LEU A 48 -27.23 2.69 -19.29
N GLU A 49 -27.38 3.82 -19.97
CA GLU A 49 -26.25 4.69 -20.31
C GLU A 49 -25.53 5.20 -19.06
N ARG A 50 -26.29 5.62 -18.04
CA ARG A 50 -25.72 6.05 -16.75
C ARG A 50 -24.98 4.92 -16.05
N LEU A 51 -25.55 3.70 -16.04
CA LEU A 51 -24.89 2.54 -15.46
C LEU A 51 -23.59 2.20 -16.21
N ASP A 52 -23.57 2.27 -17.54
CA ASP A 52 -22.36 2.02 -18.33
C ASP A 52 -21.28 3.07 -18.03
N GLU A 53 -21.66 4.34 -17.92
CA GLU A 53 -20.73 5.40 -17.52
C GLU A 53 -20.19 5.21 -16.10
N GLU A 54 -21.04 4.84 -15.14
CA GLU A 54 -20.64 4.56 -13.76
C GLU A 54 -19.71 3.35 -13.68
N LEU A 55 -20.00 2.28 -14.43
CA LEU A 55 -19.14 1.10 -14.52
C LEU A 55 -17.77 1.48 -15.08
N ARG A 56 -17.70 2.21 -16.20
CA ARG A 56 -16.42 2.66 -16.77
C ARG A 56 -15.63 3.53 -15.81
N ARG A 57 -16.31 4.42 -15.07
CA ARG A 57 -15.65 5.26 -14.04
C ARG A 57 -15.10 4.40 -12.91
N LEU A 58 -15.88 3.44 -12.42
CA LEU A 58 -15.49 2.56 -11.33
C LEU A 58 -14.33 1.64 -11.74
N GLU A 59 -14.34 1.10 -12.95
CA GLU A 59 -13.24 0.31 -13.52
C GLU A 59 -11.96 1.14 -13.59
N LYS A 60 -12.04 2.37 -14.08
CA LYS A 60 -10.89 3.28 -14.14
C LYS A 60 -10.36 3.62 -12.75
N GLU A 61 -11.23 3.95 -11.81
CA GLU A 61 -10.83 4.24 -10.43
C GLU A 61 -10.20 3.00 -9.76
N TYR A 62 -10.75 1.82 -10.00
CA TYR A 62 -10.20 0.56 -9.51
C TYR A 62 -8.80 0.31 -10.05
N GLU A 63 -8.59 0.48 -11.36
CA GLU A 63 -7.28 0.33 -11.99
C GLU A 63 -6.27 1.35 -11.45
N GLU A 64 -6.67 2.62 -11.30
CA GLU A 64 -5.83 3.67 -10.72
C GLU A 64 -5.43 3.35 -9.27
N ARG A 65 -6.38 2.88 -8.45
CA ARG A 65 -6.13 2.45 -7.07
C ARG A 65 -5.17 1.26 -7.02
N LEU A 66 -5.34 0.28 -7.91
CA LEU A 66 -4.47 -0.89 -7.98
C LEU A 66 -3.04 -0.49 -8.37
N GLN A 67 -2.88 0.36 -9.39
CA GLN A 67 -1.58 0.88 -9.80
C GLN A 67 -0.92 1.70 -8.71
N LYS A 68 -1.68 2.55 -8.00
CA LYS A 68 -1.19 3.34 -6.87
C LYS A 68 -0.71 2.44 -5.73
N ALA A 69 -1.51 1.46 -5.33
CA ALA A 69 -1.14 0.49 -4.30
C ALA A 69 0.12 -0.30 -4.67
N ALA A 70 0.26 -0.72 -5.93
CA ALA A 70 1.45 -1.41 -6.41
C ALA A 70 2.71 -0.50 -6.33
N ARG A 71 2.59 0.77 -6.72
CA ARG A 71 3.70 1.75 -6.62
C ARG A 71 4.09 2.01 -5.17
N GLU A 72 3.10 2.19 -4.28
CA GLU A 72 3.32 2.38 -2.85
C GLU A 72 4.00 1.17 -2.21
N ALA A 73 3.59 -0.05 -2.57
CA ALA A 73 4.22 -1.27 -2.08
C ALA A 73 5.69 -1.39 -2.52
N VAL A 74 6.00 -1.05 -3.78
CA VAL A 74 7.39 -1.03 -4.28
C VAL A 74 8.21 0.03 -3.55
N ALA A 75 7.68 1.23 -3.39
CA ALA A 75 8.36 2.32 -2.68
C ALA A 75 8.61 1.96 -1.21
N LEU A 76 7.62 1.36 -0.54
CA LEU A 76 7.75 0.89 0.84
C LEU A 76 8.82 -0.20 0.97
N ARG A 77 8.83 -1.16 0.04
CA ARG A 77 9.87 -2.21 0.02
C ARG A 77 11.26 -1.65 -0.16
N GLU A 78 11.44 -0.67 -1.06
CA GLU A 78 12.75 -0.07 -1.28
C GLU A 78 13.19 0.76 -0.08
N ARG A 79 12.26 1.49 0.56
CA ARG A 79 12.53 2.20 1.81
C ARG A 79 13.03 1.26 2.91
N TYR A 80 12.33 0.17 3.18
CA TYR A 80 12.77 -0.81 4.19
C TYR A 80 14.12 -1.46 3.85
N LYS A 81 14.42 -1.67 2.55
CA LYS A 81 15.74 -2.14 2.13
C LYS A 81 16.84 -1.11 2.34
N GLN A 82 16.54 0.18 2.19
CA GLN A 82 17.49 1.26 2.47
C GLN A 82 17.73 1.38 3.97
N GLU A 83 16.67 1.46 4.77
CA GLU A 83 16.75 1.49 6.24
C GLU A 83 17.51 0.26 6.78
N GLY A 84 17.21 -0.94 6.26
CA GLY A 84 17.94 -2.16 6.64
C GLY A 84 19.43 -2.13 6.28
N ARG A 85 19.80 -1.52 5.14
CA ARG A 85 21.21 -1.34 4.73
C ARG A 85 21.93 -0.33 5.62
N GLU A 86 21.25 0.75 6.02
CA GLU A 86 21.78 1.74 6.95
C GLU A 86 22.02 1.13 8.33
N ILE A 87 21.02 0.44 8.89
CA ILE A 87 21.15 -0.26 10.18
C ILE A 87 22.31 -1.27 10.13
N LEU A 88 22.44 -2.04 9.05
CA LEU A 88 23.52 -2.99 8.89
C LEU A 88 24.89 -2.28 8.87
N ARG A 89 25.01 -1.17 8.14
CA ARG A 89 26.25 -0.39 8.06
C ARG A 89 26.62 0.20 9.43
N ASP A 90 25.66 0.79 10.13
CA ASP A 90 25.87 1.40 11.43
C ASP A 90 26.27 0.34 12.48
N THR A 91 25.56 -0.79 12.48
CA THR A 91 25.89 -1.93 13.35
C THR A 91 27.29 -2.45 13.05
N MET A 92 27.65 -2.63 11.76
CA MET A 92 28.97 -3.13 11.39
C MET A 92 30.08 -2.17 11.81
N THR A 93 29.85 -0.85 11.66
CA THR A 93 30.79 0.18 12.09
C THR A 93 30.99 0.14 13.60
N SER A 94 29.90 0.11 14.37
CA SER A 94 29.94 0.01 15.83
C SER A 94 30.66 -1.25 16.30
N VAL A 95 30.42 -2.40 15.66
CA VAL A 95 31.11 -3.66 15.99
C VAL A 95 32.60 -3.57 15.68
N GLN A 96 32.99 -2.97 14.55
CA GLN A 96 34.40 -2.77 14.22
C GLN A 96 35.12 -1.87 15.23
N GLU A 97 34.47 -0.79 15.68
CA GLU A 97 34.99 0.09 16.71
C GLU A 97 35.15 -0.64 18.05
N GLU A 98 34.15 -1.43 18.46
CA GLU A 98 34.18 -2.20 19.70
C GLU A 98 35.28 -3.27 19.67
N VAL A 99 35.42 -3.99 18.54
CA VAL A 99 36.50 -4.97 18.33
C VAL A 99 37.87 -4.29 18.37
N ALA A 100 38.02 -3.11 17.77
CA ALA A 100 39.27 -2.35 17.82
C ALA A 100 39.61 -1.93 19.27
N ALA A 101 38.62 -1.46 20.03
CA ALA A 101 38.79 -1.09 21.43
C ALA A 101 39.16 -2.30 22.31
N ILE A 102 38.52 -3.46 22.10
CA ILE A 102 38.86 -4.71 22.79
C ILE A 102 40.30 -5.12 22.47
N ARG A 103 40.69 -5.10 21.19
CA ARG A 103 42.08 -5.42 20.78
C ARG A 103 43.10 -4.51 21.44
N GLN A 104 42.82 -3.21 21.49
CA GLN A 104 43.72 -2.25 22.14
C GLN A 104 43.84 -2.52 23.65
N ARG A 105 42.73 -2.85 24.33
CA ARG A 105 42.72 -3.21 25.75
C ARG A 105 43.53 -4.48 26.01
N VAL A 106 43.29 -5.54 25.25
CA VAL A 106 44.03 -6.80 25.36
C VAL A 106 45.52 -6.60 25.11
N GLN A 107 45.90 -5.81 24.11
CA GLN A 107 47.32 -5.51 23.85
C GLN A 107 47.97 -4.75 25.02
N ALA A 108 47.24 -3.82 25.64
CA ALA A 108 47.72 -3.11 26.82
C ALA A 108 47.89 -4.04 28.03
N GLU A 109 46.93 -4.94 28.27
CA GLU A 109 47.00 -5.95 29.33
C GLU A 109 48.18 -6.90 29.13
N VAL A 110 48.37 -7.44 27.92
CA VAL A 110 49.51 -8.30 27.57
C VAL A 110 50.84 -7.59 27.81
N ASN A 111 50.95 -6.32 27.41
CA ASN A 111 52.17 -5.54 27.64
C ASN A 111 52.44 -5.31 29.14
N GLN A 112 51.39 -5.09 29.94
CA GLN A 112 51.52 -4.99 31.40
C GLN A 112 51.93 -6.31 32.04
N GLU A 113 51.35 -7.44 31.63
CA GLU A 113 51.73 -8.76 32.12
C GLU A 113 53.17 -9.11 31.76
N LEU A 114 53.60 -8.82 30.53
CA LEU A 114 55.00 -9.00 30.11
C LEU A 114 55.98 -8.16 30.94
N ALA A 115 55.60 -6.92 31.28
CA ALA A 115 56.42 -6.07 32.14
C ALA A 115 56.54 -6.67 33.55
N ARG A 116 55.43 -7.12 34.15
CA ARG A 116 55.42 -7.79 35.47
C ARG A 116 56.25 -9.07 35.46
N ALA A 117 56.06 -9.94 34.46
CA ALA A 117 56.81 -11.18 34.32
C ALA A 117 58.33 -10.93 34.17
N ARG A 118 58.73 -9.88 33.46
CA ARG A 118 60.15 -9.49 33.36
C ARG A 118 60.73 -9.04 34.68
N GLU A 119 59.97 -8.31 35.48
CA GLU A 119 60.39 -7.84 36.80
C GLU A 119 60.51 -9.00 37.79
N GLU A 120 59.55 -9.93 37.79
CA GLU A 120 59.61 -11.17 38.54
C GLU A 120 60.83 -12.03 38.15
N LEU A 121 61.08 -12.23 36.85
CA LEU A 121 62.25 -12.97 36.35
C LEU A 121 63.57 -12.32 36.76
N ARG A 122 63.64 -10.98 36.76
CA ARG A 122 64.83 -10.25 37.20
C ARG A 122 65.10 -10.49 38.69
N THR A 123 64.06 -10.41 39.50
CA THR A 123 64.14 -10.69 40.94
C THR A 123 64.58 -12.15 41.19
N LEU A 124 64.04 -13.09 40.42
CA LEU A 124 64.43 -14.50 40.48
C LEU A 124 65.90 -14.71 40.08
N ALA A 125 66.36 -14.01 39.03
CA ALA A 125 67.74 -14.09 38.55
C ALA A 125 68.75 -13.50 39.55
N GLU A 126 68.40 -12.42 40.24
CA GLU A 126 69.21 -11.84 41.33
C GLU A 126 69.32 -12.83 42.50
N THR A 127 68.20 -13.47 42.88
CA THR A 127 68.17 -14.50 43.93
C THR A 127 69.02 -15.71 43.56
N LEU A 128 68.87 -16.23 42.34
CA LEU A 128 69.69 -17.34 41.83
C LEU A 128 71.18 -16.98 41.76
N SER A 129 71.51 -15.73 41.40
CA SER A 129 72.90 -15.28 41.35
C SER A 129 73.53 -15.22 42.75
N TYR A 130 72.76 -14.81 43.76
CA TYR A 130 73.18 -14.88 45.17
C TYR A 130 73.43 -16.34 45.60
N ASP A 131 72.48 -17.24 45.33
CA ASP A 131 72.61 -18.67 45.65
C ASP A 131 73.83 -19.32 44.96
N LEU A 132 74.09 -18.95 43.70
CA LEU A 132 75.25 -19.45 42.94
C LEU A 132 76.57 -18.94 43.54
N THR A 133 76.59 -17.66 43.91
CA THR A 133 77.76 -17.00 44.52
C THR A 133 78.06 -17.64 45.88
N GLU A 134 77.04 -17.93 46.69
CA GLU A 134 77.19 -18.63 47.97
C GLU A 134 77.76 -20.05 47.79
N LYS A 135 77.26 -20.81 46.79
CA LYS A 135 77.74 -22.16 46.50
C LYS A 135 79.17 -22.20 45.95
N ILE A 136 79.58 -21.22 45.15
CA ILE A 136 80.93 -21.19 44.54
C ILE A 136 81.99 -20.65 45.51
N LEU A 137 81.67 -19.64 46.33
CA LEU A 137 82.63 -19.03 47.27
C LEU A 137 82.72 -19.75 48.63
N GLY A 138 81.84 -20.72 48.90
CA GLY A 138 81.95 -21.62 50.05
C GLY A 138 81.87 -20.94 51.42
N ARG A 139 81.45 -19.67 51.46
CA ARG A 139 81.33 -18.88 52.68
C ARG A 139 80.13 -17.95 52.53
N ARG A 140 79.20 -18.03 53.49
CA ARG A 140 78.04 -17.13 53.57
C ARG A 140 78.53 -15.69 53.56
N VAL A 141 77.99 -14.90 52.63
CA VAL A 141 77.99 -13.44 52.69
C VAL A 141 76.54 -13.03 52.88
#